data_AF-A0A848BWL6-F1
#
_entry.id   AF-A0A848BWL6-F1
#
_cell.length_a   1.000
_cell.length_b   1.000
_cell.length_c   1.000
_cell.angle_alpha   90.00
_cell.angle_beta   90.00
_cell.angle_gamma   90.00
#
_symmetry.space_group_name_H-M   'P 1'
#
loop_
_entity.id
_entity.type
_entity.pdbx_description
1 polymer ?
#
loop_
_entity_poly.entity_id
_entity_poly.type
_entity_poly.pdbx_seq_one_letter_code
_entity_poly.pdbx_strand_id
1 'polypeptide(L)'
;MILVISLLSVISWSIFTVSFIIQKEFKKKSLEKQFEKRVEKEEISKIFIKLYTNYIEEEIGKNSDLEDRIDYLLFFNGKNIIENNFDDKEVISDSGYYIEKIYLKKSYEDDNLYKEIYSKDRRQKNNYRGIINNFSYINNYNQIKVNLKKIESTVKINNKIYKTDIFGIVEIKYFFKGSSYPWEKFEKIRGDIDVYFYER
;
A
#
# COMPACT_ATOMS: atom_id res chain seq x y z
N MET A 1 -55.11 -25.36 37.49
CA MET A 1 -53.79 -24.75 37.76
C MET A 1 -52.67 -25.47 36.98
N ILE A 2 -52.52 -26.79 37.10
CA ILE A 2 -51.50 -27.59 36.39
C ILE A 2 -51.59 -27.44 34.85
N LEU A 3 -52.79 -27.59 34.27
CA LEU A 3 -52.99 -27.44 32.80
C LEU A 3 -52.58 -26.07 32.26
N VAL A 4 -52.80 -24.99 33.03
CA VAL A 4 -52.43 -23.63 32.63
C VAL A 4 -50.92 -23.44 32.66
N ILE A 5 -50.24 -24.00 33.67
CA ILE A 5 -48.78 -23.98 33.80
C ILE A 5 -48.13 -24.79 32.66
N SER A 6 -48.68 -25.96 32.33
CA SER A 6 -48.19 -26.79 31.22
C SER A 6 -48.35 -26.07 29.88
N LEU A 7 -49.49 -25.41 29.63
CA LEU A 7 -49.72 -24.65 28.41
C LEU A 7 -48.74 -23.47 28.29
N LEU A 8 -48.52 -22.73 29.37
CA LEU A 8 -47.56 -21.62 29.41
C LEU A 8 -46.12 -22.10 29.20
N SER A 9 -45.75 -23.28 29.72
CA SER A 9 -44.42 -23.84 29.49
C SER A 9 -44.19 -24.24 28.04
N VAL A 10 -45.20 -24.78 27.36
CA VAL A 10 -45.11 -25.15 25.93
C VAL A 10 -45.01 -23.90 25.07
N ILE A 11 -45.85 -22.88 25.34
CA ILE A 11 -45.79 -21.59 24.64
C ILE A 11 -44.42 -20.93 24.86
N SER A 12 -43.89 -20.94 26.08
CA SER A 12 -42.55 -20.40 26.38
C SER A 12 -41.44 -21.12 25.60
N TRP A 13 -41.49 -22.46 25.52
CA TRP A 13 -40.55 -23.26 24.75
C TRP A 13 -40.66 -23.02 23.24
N SER A 14 -41.88 -22.86 22.73
CA SER A 14 -42.14 -22.52 21.32
C SER A 14 -41.61 -21.12 20.98
N ILE A 15 -41.81 -20.13 21.84
CA ILE A 15 -41.25 -18.79 21.64
C ILE A 15 -39.72 -18.84 21.66
N PHE A 16 -39.12 -19.56 22.62
CA PHE A 16 -37.67 -19.69 22.72
C PHE A 16 -37.04 -20.35 21.49
N THR A 17 -37.63 -21.43 20.98
CA THR A 17 -37.15 -22.12 19.77
C THR A 17 -37.33 -21.28 18.51
N VAL A 18 -38.47 -20.60 18.35
CA VAL A 18 -38.70 -19.68 17.23
C VAL A 18 -37.69 -18.51 17.28
N SER A 19 -37.43 -17.93 18.45
CA SER A 19 -36.40 -16.90 18.61
C SER A 19 -35.00 -17.38 18.21
N PHE A 20 -34.63 -18.62 18.56
CA PHE A 20 -33.35 -19.20 18.18
C PHE A 20 -33.22 -19.43 16.67
N ILE A 21 -34.29 -19.91 16.02
CA ILE A 21 -34.33 -20.10 14.56
C ILE A 21 -34.20 -18.75 13.85
N ILE A 22 -34.97 -17.75 14.28
CA ILE A 22 -34.91 -16.39 13.74
C ILE A 22 -33.50 -15.80 13.89
N GLN A 23 -32.88 -15.93 15.07
CA GLN A 23 -31.52 -15.43 15.30
C GLN A 23 -30.48 -16.12 14.40
N LYS A 24 -30.62 -17.43 14.16
CA LYS A 24 -29.75 -18.19 13.27
C LYS A 24 -29.90 -17.74 11.81
N GLU A 25 -31.12 -17.51 11.34
CA GLU A 25 -31.36 -16.99 9.99
C GLU A 25 -30.87 -15.57 9.79
N PHE A 26 -31.07 -14.68 10.77
CA PHE A 26 -30.53 -13.32 10.73
C PHE A 26 -29.00 -13.33 10.67
N LYS A 27 -28.34 -14.19 11.45
CA LYS A 27 -26.89 -14.35 11.41
C LYS A 27 -26.41 -14.87 10.05
N LYS A 28 -27.11 -15.84 9.46
CA LYS A 28 -26.82 -16.38 8.13
C LYS A 28 -26.94 -15.29 7.04
N LYS A 29 -28.06 -14.57 6.99
CA LYS A 29 -28.28 -13.47 6.03
C LYS A 29 -27.27 -12.33 6.20
N SER A 30 -26.86 -12.04 7.44
CA SER A 30 -25.81 -11.05 7.71
C SER A 30 -24.45 -11.49 7.14
N LEU A 31 -24.10 -12.77 7.31
CA LEU A 31 -22.87 -13.34 6.74
C LEU A 31 -22.89 -13.37 5.22
N GLU A 32 -24.01 -13.78 4.61
CA GLU A 32 -24.19 -13.75 3.14
C GLU A 32 -24.02 -12.34 2.58
N LYS A 33 -24.67 -11.33 3.19
CA LYS A 33 -24.50 -9.92 2.80
C LYS A 33 -23.07 -9.41 2.97
N GLN A 34 -22.37 -9.84 4.02
CA GLN A 34 -20.96 -9.48 4.21
C GLN A 34 -20.07 -10.13 3.15
N PHE A 35 -20.38 -11.36 2.75
CA PHE A 35 -19.66 -12.07 1.70
C PHE A 35 -19.89 -11.43 0.33
N GLU A 36 -21.14 -11.15 -0.04
CA GLU A 36 -21.49 -10.44 -1.29
C GLU A 36 -20.78 -9.09 -1.38
N LYS A 37 -20.78 -8.29 -0.30
CA LYS A 37 -20.03 -7.02 -0.24
C LYS A 37 -18.52 -7.19 -0.43
N ARG A 38 -17.93 -8.29 0.06
CA ARG A 38 -16.50 -8.57 -0.13
C ARG A 38 -16.21 -8.93 -1.59
N VAL A 39 -17.06 -9.76 -2.21
CA VAL A 39 -16.92 -10.15 -3.61
C VAL A 39 -17.05 -8.93 -4.53
N GLU A 40 -18.07 -8.09 -4.33
CA GLU A 40 -18.26 -6.85 -5.08
C GLU A 40 -17.04 -5.92 -4.95
N LYS A 41 -16.51 -5.78 -3.73
CA LYS A 41 -15.30 -4.98 -3.47
C LYS A 41 -14.05 -5.53 -4.18
N GLU A 42 -13.89 -6.85 -4.22
CA GLU A 42 -12.76 -7.49 -4.88
C GLU A 42 -12.82 -7.31 -6.40
N GLU A 43 -14.00 -7.44 -7.00
CA GLU A 43 -14.21 -7.20 -8.43
C GLU A 43 -13.93 -5.75 -8.82
N ILE A 44 -14.45 -4.79 -8.05
CA ILE A 44 -14.18 -3.36 -8.27
C ILE A 44 -12.67 -3.06 -8.16
N SER A 45 -11.99 -3.67 -7.18
CA SER A 45 -10.55 -3.49 -6.99
C SER A 45 -9.75 -3.98 -8.21
N LYS A 46 -10.10 -5.15 -8.76
CA LYS A 46 -9.44 -5.72 -9.97
C LYS A 46 -9.64 -4.83 -11.19
N ILE A 47 -10.86 -4.34 -11.43
CA ILE A 47 -11.16 -3.43 -12.54
C ILE A 47 -10.33 -2.16 -12.43
N PHE A 48 -10.24 -1.58 -11.23
CA PHE A 48 -9.47 -0.36 -11.07
C PHE A 48 -7.97 -0.58 -11.19
N ILE A 49 -7.40 -1.65 -10.62
CA ILE A 49 -5.97 -1.95 -10.78
C ILE A 49 -5.62 -2.01 -12.28
N LYS A 50 -6.49 -2.63 -13.09
CA LYS A 50 -6.32 -2.66 -14.54
C LYS A 50 -6.39 -1.27 -15.16
N LEU A 51 -7.41 -0.47 -14.84
CA LEU A 51 -7.54 0.91 -15.36
C LEU A 51 -6.36 1.80 -14.96
N TYR A 52 -5.92 1.69 -13.71
CA TYR A 52 -4.81 2.48 -13.17
C TYR A 52 -3.48 2.07 -13.78
N THR A 53 -3.25 0.77 -13.98
CA THR A 53 -2.07 0.26 -14.68
C THR A 53 -2.02 0.77 -16.11
N ASN A 54 -3.15 0.70 -16.84
CA ASN A 54 -3.23 1.23 -18.20
C ASN A 54 -2.98 2.74 -18.25
N TYR A 55 -3.56 3.49 -17.31
CA TYR A 55 -3.31 4.93 -17.19
C TYR A 55 -1.82 5.23 -17.00
N ILE A 56 -1.12 4.48 -16.15
CA ILE A 56 0.33 4.64 -15.96
C ILE A 56 1.09 4.36 -17.27
N GLU A 57 0.74 3.29 -17.98
CA GLU A 57 1.38 2.96 -19.26
C GLU A 57 1.17 4.06 -20.31
N GLU A 58 -0.02 4.66 -20.35
CA GLU A 58 -0.29 5.81 -21.21
C GLU A 58 0.52 7.04 -20.80
N GLU A 59 0.64 7.35 -19.50
CA GLU A 59 1.40 8.51 -19.03
C GLU A 59 2.90 8.36 -19.32
N ILE A 60 3.45 7.15 -19.15
CA ILE A 60 4.81 6.81 -19.59
C ILE A 60 4.93 7.05 -21.10
N GLY A 61 3.98 6.56 -21.91
CA GLY A 61 4.01 6.75 -23.37
C GLY A 61 3.90 8.21 -23.84
N LYS A 62 3.29 9.10 -23.04
CA LYS A 62 3.16 10.54 -23.35
C LYS A 62 4.36 11.37 -22.92
N ASN A 63 5.15 10.90 -21.96
CA ASN A 63 6.27 11.65 -21.40
C ASN A 63 7.59 10.99 -21.81
N SER A 64 8.34 11.65 -22.72
CA SER A 64 9.61 11.13 -23.22
C SER A 64 10.67 10.92 -22.14
N ASP A 65 10.51 11.56 -20.98
CA ASP A 65 11.46 11.49 -19.88
C ASP A 65 11.16 10.33 -18.91
N LEU A 66 10.00 9.66 -19.07
CA LEU A 66 9.64 8.47 -18.31
C LEU A 66 9.92 7.22 -19.14
N GLU A 67 10.89 6.42 -18.73
CA GLU A 67 11.23 5.19 -19.45
C GLU A 67 10.41 3.98 -18.97
N ASP A 68 10.04 3.97 -17.69
CA ASP A 68 9.33 2.84 -17.08
C ASP A 68 8.42 3.24 -15.89
N ARG A 69 7.81 2.22 -15.26
CA ARG A 69 6.95 2.40 -14.08
C ARG A 69 7.73 2.87 -12.84
N ILE A 70 9.01 2.52 -12.72
CA ILE A 70 9.86 2.94 -11.60
C ILE A 70 10.10 4.45 -11.70
N ASP A 71 10.38 4.94 -12.91
CA ASP A 71 10.48 6.36 -13.18
C ASP A 71 9.17 7.05 -12.90
N TYR A 72 8.05 6.57 -13.43
CA TYR A 72 6.73 7.15 -13.12
C TYR A 72 6.49 7.33 -11.61
N LEU A 73 6.83 6.33 -10.80
CA LEU A 73 6.64 6.37 -9.35
C LEU A 73 7.53 7.39 -8.63
N LEU A 74 8.76 7.55 -9.12
CA LEU A 74 9.82 8.31 -8.46
C LEU A 74 10.18 9.62 -9.17
N PHE A 75 9.52 9.98 -10.26
CA PHE A 75 9.88 11.19 -11.01
C PHE A 75 9.44 12.47 -10.30
N PHE A 76 10.32 13.45 -10.22
CA PHE A 76 10.05 14.77 -9.66
C PHE A 76 10.88 15.84 -10.36
N ASN A 77 10.22 16.84 -10.95
CA ASN A 77 10.87 17.99 -11.60
C ASN A 77 11.96 17.57 -12.60
N GLY A 78 11.66 16.60 -13.47
CA GLY A 78 12.58 16.18 -14.53
C GLY A 78 13.68 15.22 -14.09
N LYS A 79 13.63 14.68 -12.85
CA LYS A 79 14.66 13.79 -12.29
C LYS A 79 14.06 12.73 -11.36
N ASN A 80 14.79 11.64 -11.14
CA ASN A 80 14.39 10.62 -10.18
C ASN A 80 14.60 11.10 -8.74
N ILE A 81 13.62 10.87 -7.86
CA ILE A 81 13.64 11.29 -6.46
C ILE A 81 14.84 10.70 -5.70
N ILE A 82 15.27 9.51 -6.09
CA ILE A 82 16.40 8.81 -5.46
C ILE A 82 17.72 9.54 -5.76
N GLU A 83 17.83 10.15 -6.93
CA GLU A 83 19.04 10.82 -7.40
C GLU A 83 19.19 12.24 -6.86
N ASN A 84 18.12 12.81 -6.34
CA ASN A 84 18.11 14.16 -5.77
C ASN A 84 18.19 14.12 -4.24
N ASN A 85 19.09 14.96 -3.71
CA ASN A 85 19.20 15.20 -2.28
C ASN A 85 18.12 16.20 -1.85
N PHE A 86 16.89 15.74 -1.64
CA PHE A 86 15.87 16.61 -1.07
C PHE A 86 16.13 16.77 0.41
N ASP A 87 16.33 18.01 0.87
CA ASP A 87 16.52 18.40 2.28
C ASP A 87 15.49 17.79 3.26
N ASP A 88 15.37 18.32 4.47
CA ASP A 88 14.43 17.85 5.51
C ASP A 88 12.92 18.02 5.19
N LYS A 89 12.55 18.14 3.91
CA LYS A 89 11.18 18.33 3.43
C LYS A 89 10.63 17.04 2.83
N GLU A 90 9.35 16.80 3.09
CA GLU A 90 8.61 15.75 2.38
C GLU A 90 8.54 16.08 0.90
N VAL A 91 8.86 15.09 0.05
CA VAL A 91 8.84 15.22 -1.41
C VAL A 91 7.72 14.36 -1.94
N ILE A 92 6.90 14.98 -2.78
CA ILE A 92 5.81 14.35 -3.50
C ILE A 92 6.25 14.32 -4.95
N SER A 93 6.28 13.13 -5.55
CA SER A 93 6.56 12.93 -6.98
C SER A 93 5.54 13.64 -7.84
N ASP A 94 5.88 13.89 -9.10
CA ASP A 94 4.98 14.54 -10.07
C ASP A 94 3.71 13.69 -10.26
N SER A 95 3.82 12.37 -10.07
CA SER A 95 2.73 11.39 -10.08
C SER A 95 1.89 11.36 -8.78
N GLY A 96 2.23 12.18 -7.79
CA GLY A 96 1.51 12.34 -6.53
C GLY A 96 1.85 11.32 -5.43
N TYR A 97 2.99 10.63 -5.54
CA TYR A 97 3.46 9.68 -4.52
C TYR A 97 4.45 10.34 -3.57
N TYR A 98 4.39 9.98 -2.30
CA TYR A 98 5.43 10.33 -1.33
C TYR A 98 6.03 9.06 -0.73
N ILE A 99 7.25 9.17 -0.18
CA ILE A 99 7.91 8.06 0.52
C ILE A 99 7.25 7.86 1.87
N GLU A 100 6.60 6.72 2.06
CA GLU A 100 5.98 6.34 3.33
C GLU A 100 7.02 5.67 4.24
N LYS A 101 7.77 4.70 3.72
CA LYS A 101 8.78 3.93 4.46
C LYS A 101 9.97 3.57 3.59
N ILE A 102 11.14 3.44 4.22
CA ILE A 102 12.32 2.88 3.56
C ILE A 102 12.85 1.75 4.42
N TYR A 103 13.15 0.65 3.77
CA TYR A 103 13.82 -0.50 4.37
C TYR A 103 15.16 -0.73 3.71
N LEU A 104 16.12 -1.17 4.50
CA LEU A 104 17.46 -1.53 4.06
C LEU A 104 17.74 -3.00 4.32
N LYS A 105 18.32 -3.65 3.32
CA LYS A 105 18.99 -4.93 3.45
C LYS A 105 20.46 -4.74 3.10
N LYS A 106 21.33 -5.06 4.05
CA LYS A 106 22.78 -5.00 3.87
C LYS A 106 23.27 -6.26 3.16
N SER A 107 24.29 -6.14 2.31
CA SER A 107 24.85 -7.30 1.57
C SER A 107 25.44 -8.39 2.44
N TYR A 108 25.97 -8.02 3.61
CA TYR A 108 26.74 -8.91 4.47
C TYR A 108 25.91 -9.54 5.60
N GLU A 109 24.63 -9.18 5.72
CA GLU A 109 23.72 -9.83 6.65
C GLU A 109 23.14 -11.06 5.93
N ASP A 110 23.43 -12.26 6.45
CA ASP A 110 22.96 -13.54 5.90
C ASP A 110 21.43 -13.69 5.97
N ASP A 111 20.78 -12.86 6.79
CA ASP A 111 19.33 -12.83 6.87
C ASP A 111 18.73 -12.08 5.67
N ASN A 112 17.78 -12.72 5.00
CA ASN A 112 16.98 -12.11 3.93
C ASN A 112 16.01 -11.00 4.42
N LEU A 113 16.28 -10.40 5.58
CA LEU A 113 15.38 -9.50 6.27
C LEU A 113 15.71 -8.04 5.95
N TYR A 114 14.66 -7.30 5.56
CA TYR A 114 14.71 -5.86 5.40
C TYR A 114 14.48 -5.17 6.75
N LYS A 115 15.38 -4.27 7.14
CA LYS A 115 15.26 -3.45 8.35
C LYS A 115 14.66 -2.09 8.02
N GLU A 116 13.60 -1.69 8.73
CA GLU A 116 13.02 -0.34 8.59
C GLU A 116 14.03 0.71 9.07
N ILE A 117 14.39 1.63 8.19
CA ILE A 117 15.33 2.73 8.45
C ILE A 117 14.65 4.10 8.39
N TYR A 118 13.47 4.17 7.77
CA TYR A 118 12.65 5.38 7.69
C TYR A 118 11.16 5.04 7.75
N SER A 119 10.40 5.88 8.44
CA SER A 119 8.93 5.90 8.36
C SER A 119 8.42 7.33 8.55
N LYS A 120 7.49 7.75 7.70
CA LYS A 120 6.79 9.03 7.80
C LYS A 120 6.09 9.20 9.16
N ASP A 121 5.54 8.13 9.72
CA ASP A 121 4.85 8.14 11.02
C ASP A 121 5.77 8.54 12.18
N ARG A 122 7.06 8.21 12.06
CA ARG A 122 8.08 8.57 13.06
C ARG A 122 8.54 10.03 12.93
N ARG A 123 7.98 10.79 11.97
CA ARG A 123 8.33 12.19 11.65
C ARG A 123 9.84 12.40 11.50
N GLN A 124 10.55 11.38 11.04
CA GLN A 124 11.98 11.48 10.79
C GLN A 124 12.19 12.46 9.64
N LYS A 125 12.84 13.58 9.93
CA LYS A 125 13.32 14.52 8.92
C LYS A 125 14.72 14.04 8.53
N ASN A 126 14.86 13.47 7.34
CA ASN A 126 16.15 13.19 6.76
C ASN A 126 15.99 13.15 5.25
N ASN A 127 16.94 13.76 4.55
CA ASN A 127 17.06 13.63 3.11
C ASN A 127 17.32 12.17 2.71
N TYR A 128 16.73 11.70 1.61
CA TYR A 128 16.82 10.30 1.16
C TYR A 128 18.29 9.84 1.04
N ARG A 129 19.14 10.72 0.51
CA ARG A 129 20.57 10.50 0.39
C ARG A 129 21.29 10.39 1.73
N GLY A 130 20.96 11.21 2.72
CA GLY A 130 21.54 11.13 4.05
C GLY A 130 21.05 9.90 4.81
N ILE A 131 19.80 9.47 4.61
CA ILE A 131 19.31 8.18 5.12
C ILE A 131 20.22 7.09 4.57
N ILE A 132 20.40 7.01 3.25
CA ILE A 132 21.25 5.99 2.63
C ILE A 132 22.69 6.08 3.14
N ASN A 133 23.29 7.27 3.18
CA ASN A 133 24.66 7.46 3.65
C ASN A 133 24.87 6.99 5.08
N ASN A 134 23.94 7.30 6.00
CA ASN A 134 24.04 6.92 7.41
C ASN A 134 24.05 5.39 7.63
N PHE A 135 23.46 4.63 6.70
CA PHE A 135 23.38 3.18 6.80
C PHE A 135 24.30 2.45 5.80
N SER A 136 25.08 3.20 5.02
CA SER A 136 25.96 2.64 3.99
C SER A 136 27.35 2.30 4.54
N TYR A 137 27.88 1.19 4.05
CA TYR A 137 29.24 0.74 4.33
C TYR A 137 30.06 0.75 3.03
N ILE A 138 31.33 1.12 3.14
CA ILE A 138 32.24 1.27 2.00
C ILE A 138 32.41 -0.06 1.25
N ASN A 139 32.34 0.02 -0.08
CA ASN A 139 32.50 -1.07 -1.05
C ASN A 139 31.46 -2.19 -0.95
N ASN A 140 30.26 -1.88 -0.43
CA ASN A 140 29.18 -2.86 -0.30
C ASN A 140 28.02 -2.56 -1.24
N TYR A 141 27.38 -3.63 -1.72
CA TYR A 141 26.12 -3.57 -2.44
C TYR A 141 24.97 -3.68 -1.45
N ASN A 142 24.18 -2.65 -1.29
CA ASN A 142 23.02 -2.68 -0.40
C ASN A 142 21.75 -2.66 -1.24
N GLN A 143 20.68 -3.22 -0.70
CA GLN A 143 19.36 -3.19 -1.31
C GLN A 143 18.44 -2.36 -0.44
N ILE A 144 17.67 -1.49 -1.06
CA ILE A 144 16.63 -0.72 -0.39
C ILE A 144 15.29 -1.00 -1.03
N LYS A 145 14.29 -1.08 -0.15
CA LYS A 145 12.89 -1.17 -0.52
C LYS A 145 12.21 0.12 -0.07
N VAL A 146 11.70 0.87 -1.03
CA VAL A 146 11.01 2.14 -0.83
C VAL A 146 9.52 1.88 -0.98
N ASN A 147 8.77 2.02 0.12
CA ASN A 147 7.31 2.01 0.06
C ASN A 147 6.84 3.45 -0.18
N LEU A 148 6.10 3.62 -1.26
CA LEU A 148 5.49 4.86 -1.69
C LEU A 148 3.99 4.80 -1.43
N LYS A 149 3.41 5.93 -1.06
CA LYS A 149 1.97 6.06 -0.92
C LYS A 149 1.50 7.26 -1.73
N LYS A 150 0.43 7.08 -2.52
CA LYS A 150 -0.24 8.18 -3.20
C LYS A 150 -1.14 8.92 -2.22
N ILE A 151 -1.24 10.23 -2.37
CA ILE A 151 -2.24 11.03 -1.65
C ILE A 151 -3.64 10.44 -1.94
N GLU A 152 -4.48 10.29 -0.90
CA GLU A 152 -5.82 9.68 -1.00
C GLU A 152 -6.53 10.17 -2.27
N SER A 153 -6.83 9.25 -3.19
CA SER A 153 -7.57 9.58 -4.39
C SER A 153 -9.02 9.17 -4.23
N THR A 154 -9.93 10.04 -4.68
CA THR A 154 -11.37 9.82 -4.59
C THR A 154 -11.90 9.49 -5.99
N VAL A 155 -12.59 8.36 -6.13
CA VAL A 155 -13.06 7.89 -7.44
C VAL A 155 -14.57 7.66 -7.38
N LYS A 156 -15.28 8.09 -8.42
CA LYS A 156 -16.73 7.88 -8.54
C LYS A 156 -17.02 6.76 -9.52
N ILE A 157 -17.65 5.67 -9.05
CA ILE A 157 -18.06 4.53 -9.89
C ILE A 157 -19.55 4.27 -9.58
N ASN A 158 -20.39 4.19 -10.61
CA ASN A 158 -21.82 3.89 -10.47
C ASN A 158 -22.52 4.77 -9.40
N ASN A 159 -22.27 6.08 -9.42
CA ASN A 159 -22.78 7.06 -8.45
C ASN A 159 -22.36 6.88 -6.98
N LYS A 160 -21.45 5.95 -6.68
CA LYS A 160 -20.80 5.81 -5.36
C LYS A 160 -19.42 6.45 -5.37
N ILE A 161 -19.02 6.99 -4.22
CA ILE A 161 -17.70 7.62 -4.01
C ILE A 161 -16.83 6.66 -3.22
N TYR A 162 -15.71 6.26 -3.80
CA TYR A 162 -14.72 5.38 -3.19
C TYR A 162 -13.49 6.18 -2.80
N LYS A 163 -12.96 5.89 -1.62
CA LYS A 163 -11.59 6.27 -1.27
C LYS A 163 -10.63 5.17 -1.72
N THR A 164 -9.49 5.59 -2.24
CA THR A 164 -8.45 4.69 -2.73
C THR A 164 -7.13 5.03 -2.07
N ASP A 165 -6.49 4.01 -1.54
CA ASP A 165 -5.08 4.05 -1.15
C ASP A 165 -4.30 3.34 -2.26
N ILE A 166 -3.34 4.04 -2.85
CA ILE A 166 -2.43 3.45 -3.85
C ILE A 166 -1.05 3.36 -3.23
N PHE A 167 -0.49 2.16 -3.20
CA PHE A 167 0.83 1.87 -2.69
C PHE A 167 1.74 1.50 -3.85
N GLY A 168 2.86 2.19 -3.97
CA GLY A 168 3.96 1.80 -4.84
C GLY A 168 5.06 1.16 -4.01
N ILE A 169 5.73 0.16 -4.56
CA ILE A 169 6.94 -0.41 -3.95
C ILE A 169 8.03 -0.37 -4.99
N VAL A 170 9.18 0.18 -4.63
CA VAL A 170 10.38 0.18 -5.49
C VAL A 170 11.54 -0.49 -4.78
N GLU A 171 12.19 -1.43 -5.45
CA GLU A 171 13.43 -2.04 -5.01
C GLU A 171 14.61 -1.52 -5.82
N ILE A 172 15.62 -1.00 -5.12
CA ILE A 172 16.84 -0.44 -5.70
C ILE A 172 18.06 -1.13 -5.09
N LYS A 173 19.00 -1.52 -5.94
CA LYS A 173 20.35 -1.91 -5.54
C LYS A 173 21.22 -0.67 -5.64
N TYR A 174 22.03 -0.41 -4.63
CA TYR A 174 23.00 0.66 -4.71
C TYR A 174 24.37 0.20 -4.23
N PHE A 175 25.40 0.76 -4.85
CA PHE A 175 26.79 0.48 -4.50
C PHE A 175 27.46 1.73 -3.96
N PHE A 176 28.00 1.64 -2.75
CA PHE A 176 28.72 2.75 -2.12
C PHE A 176 30.23 2.51 -2.22
N LYS A 177 30.98 3.41 -2.88
CA LYS A 177 32.43 3.26 -3.09
C LYS A 177 33.23 4.43 -2.51
N GLY A 178 34.23 4.12 -1.68
CA GLY A 178 35.27 5.07 -1.22
C GLY A 178 34.97 5.84 0.07
N SER A 179 35.95 6.66 0.49
CA SER A 179 35.98 7.39 1.77
C SER A 179 35.77 8.90 1.67
N SER A 180 35.69 9.47 0.46
CA SER A 180 35.79 10.93 0.28
C SER A 180 34.63 11.56 -0.48
N TYR A 181 34.04 10.91 -1.50
CA TYR A 181 32.77 11.29 -2.14
C TYR A 181 32.26 10.07 -2.94
N PRO A 182 30.98 9.68 -2.84
CA PRO A 182 30.55 8.38 -3.32
C PRO A 182 30.12 8.43 -4.78
N TRP A 183 30.68 7.54 -5.60
CA TRP A 183 30.02 7.13 -6.84
C TRP A 183 28.91 6.16 -6.42
N GLU A 184 27.76 6.70 -6.04
CA GLU A 184 26.55 5.93 -5.78
C GLU A 184 26.07 5.40 -7.13
N LYS A 185 26.37 4.14 -7.45
CA LYS A 185 25.72 3.50 -8.59
C LYS A 185 24.39 2.95 -8.10
N PHE A 186 23.30 3.60 -8.47
CA PHE A 186 21.95 3.10 -8.29
C PHE A 186 21.57 2.23 -9.48
N GLU A 187 21.06 1.03 -9.20
CA GLU A 187 20.50 0.12 -10.17
C GLU A 187 19.07 -0.20 -9.72
N LYS A 188 18.10 0.28 -10.49
CA LYS A 188 16.67 0.03 -10.27
C LYS A 188 16.41 -1.44 -10.62
N ILE A 189 15.83 -2.20 -9.70
CA ILE A 189 15.61 -3.64 -9.88
C ILE A 189 14.15 -3.92 -10.25
N ARG A 190 13.22 -3.26 -9.56
CA ARG A 190 11.78 -3.54 -9.69
C ARG A 190 10.90 -2.42 -9.14
N GLY A 191 9.75 -2.20 -9.77
CA GLY A 191 8.66 -1.37 -9.25
C GLY A 191 7.30 -2.07 -9.39
N ASP A 192 6.56 -2.18 -8.29
CA ASP A 192 5.21 -2.74 -8.24
C ASP A 192 4.21 -1.71 -7.68
N ILE A 193 2.93 -1.88 -7.99
CA ILE A 193 1.85 -1.02 -7.51
C ILE A 193 0.67 -1.87 -7.08
N ASP A 194 0.21 -1.63 -5.85
CA ASP A 194 -1.00 -2.20 -5.28
C ASP A 194 -2.03 -1.09 -5.01
N VAL A 195 -3.31 -1.38 -5.23
CA VAL A 195 -4.40 -0.43 -4.97
C VAL A 195 -5.42 -1.07 -4.02
N TYR A 196 -5.79 -0.34 -2.97
CA TYR A 196 -6.77 -0.76 -1.98
C TYR A 196 -7.95 0.21 -1.94
N PHE A 197 -9.14 -0.35 -1.81
CA PHE A 197 -10.40 0.38 -1.82
C PHE A 197 -11.07 0.37 -0.46
N TYR A 198 -11.75 1.46 -0.13
CA TYR A 198 -12.70 1.51 0.98
C TYR A 198 -13.90 2.36 0.55
N GLU A 199 -15.11 1.78 0.63
CA GLU A 199 -16.37 2.52 0.44
C GLU A 199 -16.55 3.46 1.64
N ARG A 200 -16.88 4.72 1.37
CA ARG A 200 -17.07 5.74 2.40
C ARG A 200 -18.53 5.85 2.83
#